data_AF-A0A959J8V2-F1
#
_entry.id   AF-A0A959J8V2-F1
#
_cell.length_a   1.000
_cell.length_b   1.000
_cell.length_c   1.000
_cell.angle_alpha   90.00
_cell.angle_beta   90.00
_cell.angle_gamma   90.00
#
_symmetry.space_group_name_H-M   'P 1'
#
loop_
_entity.id
_entity.type
_entity.pdbx_description
1 polymer ?
#
loop_
_entity_poly.entity_id
_entity_poly.type
_entity_poly.pdbx_seq_one_letter_code
_entity_poly.pdbx_strand_id
1 'polypeptide(L)'
;MKQLTLAALYGQKNTAFKQMIHSVWETIEDSDLRRIFIKHPMDQIHGTMVGMEKIIGFERHFNANIWAKEEKKKEMDFSNIFSNIDPFFPMKIQFGGFKEDFDGFMSFEGTPYNRSFEINWKAKKIILIGWSLQEGTDIADNKLFKLRQKLYERNHLRPKMDNDNDFYMVIGELAHFELFDDEALAELKAAAQRLEKVIRDQLCNKPREIMVTTDELFFVRYQKESLEISSSEAWNIKNSEKNSYFVKDLF
;
A
#
# COMPACT_ATOMS: atom_id res chain seq x y z
N MET A 1 -4.58 -14.19 14.47
CA MET A 1 -6.00 -14.08 14.04
C MET A 1 -6.02 -13.53 12.63
N LYS A 2 -6.91 -14.01 11.75
CA LYS A 2 -6.93 -13.57 10.35
C LYS A 2 -7.56 -12.18 10.22
N GLN A 3 -6.90 -11.30 9.46
CA GLN A 3 -7.34 -9.97 9.04
C GLN A 3 -7.57 -9.97 7.52
N LEU A 4 -8.21 -8.92 7.00
CA LEU A 4 -8.55 -8.80 5.59
C LEU A 4 -8.09 -7.44 5.04
N THR A 5 -7.71 -7.41 3.77
CA THR A 5 -7.47 -6.16 3.02
C THR A 5 -7.92 -6.30 1.58
N LEU A 6 -8.27 -5.19 0.93
CA LEU A 6 -8.31 -5.10 -0.52
C LEU A 6 -6.94 -4.64 -1.01
N ALA A 7 -6.29 -5.50 -1.79
CA ALA A 7 -4.97 -5.25 -2.34
C ALA A 7 -5.02 -5.25 -3.88
N ALA A 8 -4.19 -4.41 -4.48
CA ALA A 8 -3.91 -4.39 -5.91
C ALA A 8 -2.52 -5.00 -6.18
N LEU A 9 -2.36 -5.64 -7.34
CA LEU A 9 -1.07 -6.19 -7.82
C LEU A 9 -0.49 -7.31 -6.92
N TYR A 10 -1.35 -8.00 -6.17
CA TYR A 10 -0.94 -9.14 -5.36
C TYR A 10 -0.64 -10.35 -6.26
N GLY A 11 0.48 -11.04 -6.04
CA GLY A 11 0.95 -12.11 -6.89
C GLY A 11 1.81 -11.60 -8.07
N GLN A 12 1.65 -12.24 -9.23
CA GLN A 12 2.49 -11.99 -10.40
C GLN A 12 2.42 -10.54 -10.90
N LYS A 13 3.58 -10.01 -11.26
CA LYS A 13 3.76 -8.62 -11.73
C LYS A 13 4.32 -8.59 -13.14
N ASN A 14 3.96 -7.56 -13.89
CA ASN A 14 4.57 -7.30 -15.19
C ASN A 14 6.06 -6.92 -15.05
N THR A 15 6.81 -7.05 -16.15
CA THR A 15 8.26 -6.84 -16.18
C THR A 15 8.66 -5.42 -15.79
N ALA A 16 7.95 -4.41 -16.28
CA ALA A 16 8.28 -3.01 -16.00
C ALA A 16 8.18 -2.67 -14.50
N PHE A 17 7.15 -3.20 -13.85
CA PHE A 17 6.94 -3.01 -12.43
C PHE A 17 7.99 -3.75 -11.58
N LYS A 18 8.34 -4.99 -11.96
CA LYS A 18 9.44 -5.74 -11.34
C LYS A 18 10.75 -4.97 -11.44
N GLN A 19 11.08 -4.45 -12.63
CA GLN A 19 12.31 -3.68 -12.87
C GLN A 19 12.41 -2.43 -11.99
N MET A 20 11.30 -1.70 -11.79
CA MET A 20 11.29 -0.55 -10.89
C MET A 20 11.64 -0.95 -9.46
N ILE A 21 10.96 -1.96 -8.91
CA ILE A 21 11.22 -2.45 -7.55
C ILE A 21 12.66 -2.94 -7.41
N HIS A 22 13.16 -3.68 -8.41
CA HIS A 22 14.55 -4.15 -8.43
C HIS A 22 15.56 -2.98 -8.40
N SER A 23 15.35 -1.91 -9.18
CA SER A 23 16.27 -0.77 -9.17
C SER A 23 16.33 -0.06 -7.81
N VAL A 24 15.21 -0.01 -7.09
CA VAL A 24 15.16 0.51 -5.71
C VAL A 24 15.92 -0.42 -4.77
N TRP A 25 15.70 -1.73 -4.87
CA TRP A 25 16.43 -2.72 -4.08
C TRP A 25 17.94 -2.69 -4.30
N GLU A 26 18.40 -2.64 -5.56
CA GLU A 26 19.82 -2.54 -5.90
C GLU A 26 20.46 -1.33 -5.21
N THR A 27 19.79 -0.18 -5.25
CA THR A 27 20.27 1.06 -4.60
C THR A 27 20.36 0.91 -3.08
N ILE A 28 19.44 0.17 -2.44
CA ILE A 28 19.50 -0.13 -1.00
C ILE A 28 20.62 -1.13 -0.70
N GLU A 29 20.79 -2.16 -1.52
CA GLU A 29 21.80 -3.21 -1.34
C GLU A 29 23.24 -2.71 -1.53
N ASP A 30 23.42 -1.66 -2.33
CA ASP A 30 24.69 -0.95 -2.52
C ASP A 30 24.99 0.06 -1.39
N SER A 31 24.09 0.20 -0.42
CA SER A 31 24.22 1.13 0.71
C SER A 31 24.58 0.45 2.04
N ASP A 32 24.81 1.26 3.07
CA ASP A 32 25.06 0.78 4.44
C ASP A 32 23.85 0.02 5.03
N LEU A 33 22.64 0.23 4.49
CA LEU A 33 21.42 -0.43 4.98
C LEU A 33 21.30 -1.89 4.58
N ARG A 34 22.13 -2.38 3.64
CA ARG A 34 22.07 -3.76 3.15
C ARG A 34 22.07 -4.83 4.25
N ARG A 35 22.69 -4.53 5.40
CA ARG A 35 22.82 -5.46 6.54
C ARG A 35 21.52 -5.65 7.32
N ILE A 36 20.64 -4.66 7.26
CA ILE A 36 19.36 -4.66 7.99
C ILE A 36 18.16 -4.73 7.05
N PHE A 37 18.38 -4.63 5.74
CA PHE A 37 17.33 -4.66 4.75
C PHE A 37 16.94 -6.09 4.39
N ILE A 38 15.67 -6.42 4.54
CA ILE A 38 15.08 -7.68 4.08
C ILE A 38 14.09 -7.38 2.97
N LYS A 39 14.39 -7.88 1.76
CA LYS A 39 13.50 -7.79 0.60
C LYS A 39 12.24 -8.62 0.84
N HIS A 40 11.07 -8.04 0.59
CA HIS A 40 9.87 -8.85 0.47
C HIS A 40 9.92 -9.65 -0.84
N PRO A 41 9.47 -10.90 -0.88
CA PRO A 41 9.24 -11.61 -2.13
C PRO A 41 8.38 -10.79 -3.09
N MET A 42 8.80 -10.74 -4.36
CA MET A 42 8.17 -9.89 -5.39
C MET A 42 6.65 -10.10 -5.47
N ASP A 43 6.19 -11.34 -5.34
CA ASP A 43 4.78 -11.67 -5.46
C ASP A 43 3.95 -11.23 -4.23
N GLN A 44 4.60 -10.90 -3.09
CA GLN A 44 3.93 -10.38 -1.88
C GLN A 44 3.74 -8.87 -1.90
N ILE A 45 4.55 -8.15 -2.67
CA ILE A 45 4.47 -6.70 -2.79
C ILE A 45 3.12 -6.31 -3.41
N HIS A 46 2.36 -5.40 -2.78
CA HIS A 46 1.04 -5.01 -3.26
C HIS A 46 0.71 -3.57 -2.86
N GLY A 47 -0.24 -2.97 -3.58
CA GLY A 47 -0.83 -1.69 -3.22
C GLY A 47 -2.05 -1.87 -2.33
N THR A 48 -2.04 -1.28 -1.14
CA THR A 48 -3.19 -1.35 -0.23
C THR A 48 -4.29 -0.41 -0.70
N MET A 49 -5.39 -0.96 -1.20
CA MET A 49 -6.56 -0.18 -1.62
C MET A 49 -7.36 0.27 -0.40
N VAL A 50 -7.67 -0.66 0.52
CA VAL A 50 -8.29 -0.34 1.81
C VAL A 50 -8.01 -1.45 2.82
N GLY A 51 -7.68 -1.07 4.05
CA GLY A 51 -7.60 -1.98 5.20
C GLY A 51 -8.99 -2.39 5.67
N MET A 52 -9.20 -3.68 5.89
CA MET A 52 -10.47 -4.24 6.36
C MET A 52 -10.25 -4.96 7.70
N GLU A 53 -9.44 -4.35 8.57
CA GLU A 53 -9.11 -4.92 9.87
C GLU A 53 -10.37 -5.01 10.74
N LYS A 54 -10.57 -6.16 11.39
CA LYS A 54 -11.69 -6.39 12.31
C LYS A 54 -11.30 -6.19 13.77
N ILE A 55 -12.28 -5.77 14.59
CA ILE A 55 -12.14 -5.76 16.05
C ILE A 55 -12.08 -7.21 16.55
N ILE A 56 -11.07 -7.52 17.35
CA ILE A 56 -10.87 -8.83 17.95
C ILE A 56 -11.87 -9.05 19.10
N GLY A 57 -12.38 -10.29 19.22
CA GLY A 57 -13.25 -10.69 20.33
C GLY A 57 -14.76 -10.54 20.06
N PHE A 58 -15.16 -10.20 18.83
CA PHE A 58 -16.55 -10.15 18.40
C PHE A 58 -16.82 -11.18 17.30
N GLU A 59 -18.00 -11.79 17.32
CA GLU A 59 -18.46 -12.70 16.24
C GLU A 59 -18.68 -11.92 14.93
N ARG A 60 -19.25 -10.72 15.04
CA ARG A 60 -19.50 -9.83 13.89
C ARG A 60 -18.23 -9.12 13.44
N HIS A 61 -18.15 -8.84 12.15
CA HIS A 61 -16.98 -8.21 11.53
C HIS A 61 -17.06 -6.69 11.60
N PHE A 62 -16.83 -6.12 12.79
CA PHE A 62 -16.77 -4.67 12.96
C PHE A 62 -15.45 -4.11 12.46
N ASN A 63 -15.49 -3.04 11.64
CA ASN A 63 -14.29 -2.40 11.13
C ASN A 63 -13.52 -1.68 12.26
N ALA A 64 -12.26 -2.04 12.46
CA ALA A 64 -11.42 -1.51 13.53
C ALA A 64 -11.09 -0.03 13.34
N ASN A 65 -10.92 0.44 12.10
CA ASN A 65 -10.59 1.84 11.81
C ASN A 65 -11.77 2.78 12.10
N ILE A 66 -13.02 2.33 11.91
CA ILE A 66 -14.21 3.09 12.33
C ILE A 66 -14.26 3.19 13.84
N TRP A 67 -14.08 2.07 14.55
CA TRP A 67 -14.09 2.07 16.01
C TRP A 67 -13.03 3.00 16.60
N ALA A 68 -11.80 2.93 16.09
CA ALA A 68 -10.69 3.74 16.56
C ALA A 68 -10.90 5.26 16.39
N LYS A 69 -11.69 5.69 15.40
CA LYS A 69 -11.93 7.11 15.11
C LYS A 69 -13.26 7.66 15.62
N GLU A 70 -14.30 6.84 15.64
CA GLU A 70 -15.66 7.28 15.94
C GLU A 70 -16.23 6.66 17.21
N GLU A 71 -15.55 5.70 17.83
CA GLU A 71 -16.05 4.90 18.97
C GLU A 71 -17.40 4.21 18.67
N LYS A 72 -17.65 3.95 17.39
CA LYS A 72 -18.87 3.30 16.88
C LYS A 72 -18.54 1.95 16.28
N LYS A 73 -19.31 0.94 16.66
CA LYS A 73 -19.25 -0.39 16.04
C LYS A 73 -20.10 -0.38 14.78
N LYS A 74 -19.46 -0.33 13.61
CA LYS A 74 -20.11 -0.52 12.32
C LYS A 74 -19.63 -1.83 11.71
N GLU A 75 -20.58 -2.70 11.39
CA GLU A 75 -20.32 -3.98 10.75
C GLU A 75 -19.95 -3.74 9.29
N MET A 76 -18.87 -4.36 8.82
CA MET A 76 -18.45 -4.29 7.43
C MET A 76 -19.53 -4.92 6.54
N ASP A 77 -19.91 -4.21 5.48
CA ASP A 77 -20.90 -4.66 4.52
C ASP A 77 -20.21 -4.97 3.19
N PHE A 78 -20.25 -6.22 2.75
CA PHE A 78 -19.65 -6.65 1.48
C PHE A 78 -20.67 -6.72 0.34
N SER A 79 -21.92 -6.34 0.59
CA SER A 79 -22.97 -6.29 -0.41
C SER A 79 -22.61 -5.28 -1.51
N ASN A 80 -22.78 -5.68 -2.77
CA ASN A 80 -22.51 -4.84 -3.96
C ASN A 80 -21.10 -4.22 -3.99
N ILE A 81 -20.13 -4.80 -3.27
CA ILE A 81 -18.79 -4.23 -3.15
C ILE A 81 -18.10 -4.07 -4.51
N PHE A 82 -18.24 -5.06 -5.40
CA PHE A 82 -17.70 -4.96 -6.76
C PHE A 82 -18.32 -3.79 -7.53
N SER A 83 -19.65 -3.65 -7.53
CA SER A 83 -20.35 -2.57 -8.22
C SER A 83 -19.97 -1.17 -7.69
N ASN A 84 -19.53 -1.09 -6.42
CA ASN A 84 -19.01 0.16 -5.84
C ASN A 84 -17.54 0.43 -6.21
N ILE A 85 -16.78 -0.59 -6.61
CA ILE A 85 -15.35 -0.51 -6.92
C ILE A 85 -15.11 -0.36 -8.42
N ASP A 86 -15.77 -1.16 -9.25
CA ASP A 86 -15.56 -1.25 -10.70
C ASP A 86 -15.54 0.11 -11.42
N PRO A 87 -16.42 1.09 -11.11
CA PRO A 87 -16.41 2.40 -11.77
C PRO A 87 -15.12 3.22 -11.59
N PHE A 88 -14.25 2.86 -10.65
CA PHE A 88 -12.97 3.54 -10.41
C PHE A 88 -11.82 2.95 -11.24
N PHE A 89 -12.07 1.87 -11.99
CA PHE A 89 -11.07 1.15 -12.76
C PHE A 89 -11.39 1.19 -14.26
N PRO A 90 -10.36 1.17 -15.12
CA PRO A 90 -8.94 1.06 -14.78
C PRO A 90 -8.37 2.34 -14.15
N MET A 91 -7.39 2.17 -13.25
CA MET A 91 -6.75 3.23 -12.50
C MET A 91 -5.26 3.28 -12.84
N LYS A 92 -4.83 4.37 -13.47
CA LYS A 92 -3.41 4.61 -13.73
C LYS A 92 -2.74 5.14 -12.47
N ILE A 93 -1.70 4.46 -12.00
CA ILE A 93 -0.89 4.85 -10.85
C ILE A 93 0.50 5.23 -11.34
N GLN A 94 0.98 6.42 -10.97
CA GLN A 94 2.36 6.85 -11.21
C GLN A 94 3.19 6.73 -9.94
N PHE A 95 4.37 6.14 -10.07
CA PHE A 95 5.45 6.15 -9.07
C PHE A 95 6.56 7.09 -9.55
N GLY A 96 6.96 8.04 -8.71
CA GLY A 96 7.98 9.03 -9.07
C GLY A 96 7.47 10.09 -10.06
N GLY A 97 8.41 10.77 -10.74
CA GLY A 97 8.11 11.90 -11.64
C GLY A 97 7.86 13.25 -10.96
N PHE A 98 7.81 13.29 -9.63
CA PHE A 98 7.56 14.52 -8.87
C PHE A 98 8.88 15.19 -8.52
N LYS A 99 9.01 16.47 -8.87
CA LYS A 99 10.15 17.29 -8.48
C LYS A 99 10.05 17.68 -7.00
N GLU A 100 11.19 18.00 -6.39
CA GLU A 100 11.26 18.43 -4.99
C GLU A 100 10.39 19.66 -4.70
N ASP A 101 10.25 20.56 -5.67
CA ASP A 101 9.43 21.77 -5.63
C ASP A 101 7.98 21.57 -6.11
N PHE A 102 7.55 20.34 -6.38
CA PHE A 102 6.19 20.05 -6.81
C PHE A 102 5.17 20.34 -5.69
N ASP A 103 4.17 21.17 -5.99
CA ASP A 103 3.13 21.66 -5.06
C ASP A 103 1.70 21.35 -5.52
N GLY A 104 1.52 20.52 -6.56
CA GLY A 104 0.21 20.25 -7.15
C GLY A 104 -0.78 19.52 -6.23
N PHE A 105 -0.29 18.79 -5.23
CA PHE A 105 -1.10 18.22 -4.14
C PHE A 105 -0.20 17.76 -2.98
N MET A 106 -0.83 17.43 -1.85
CA MET A 106 -0.15 16.85 -0.68
C MET A 106 -0.51 15.37 -0.52
N SER A 107 0.49 14.55 -0.19
CA SER A 107 0.34 13.17 0.26
C SER A 107 0.51 13.15 1.77
N PHE A 108 -0.62 13.06 2.48
CA PHE A 108 -0.66 13.30 3.93
C PHE A 108 0.01 14.64 4.29
N GLU A 109 1.07 14.63 5.10
CA GLU A 109 1.81 15.81 5.55
C GLU A 109 3.05 16.12 4.68
N GLY A 110 3.26 15.42 3.56
CA GLY A 110 4.44 15.57 2.69
C GLY A 110 4.11 15.85 1.22
N THR A 111 5.09 16.42 0.51
CA THR A 111 5.02 16.54 -0.95
C THR A 111 5.19 15.17 -1.62
N PRO A 112 4.64 14.95 -2.82
CA PRO A 112 4.79 13.70 -3.56
C PRO A 112 6.25 13.27 -3.78
N TYR A 113 7.18 14.20 -4.01
CA TYR A 113 8.61 13.88 -4.07
C TYR A 113 9.09 13.23 -2.76
N ASN A 114 8.84 13.88 -1.62
CA ASN A 114 9.24 13.39 -0.30
C ASN A 114 8.55 12.07 0.07
N ARG A 115 7.33 11.85 -0.44
CA ARG A 115 6.52 10.68 -0.12
C ARG A 115 6.71 9.52 -1.07
N SER A 116 7.34 9.73 -2.23
CA SER A 116 7.50 8.68 -3.27
C SER A 116 8.25 7.46 -2.75
N PHE A 117 9.13 7.66 -1.76
CA PHE A 117 9.87 6.60 -1.09
C PHE A 117 10.15 6.97 0.37
N GLU A 118 9.96 6.02 1.29
CA GLU A 118 10.18 6.22 2.74
C GLU A 118 10.76 4.95 3.40
N ILE A 119 11.73 5.18 4.27
CA ILE A 119 12.28 4.22 5.22
C ILE A 119 11.65 4.52 6.58
N ASN A 120 10.57 3.82 6.90
CA ASN A 120 9.84 4.04 8.14
C ASN A 120 10.47 3.23 9.28
N TRP A 121 11.37 3.87 10.02
CA TRP A 121 12.09 3.26 11.15
C TRP A 121 11.18 2.76 12.28
N LYS A 122 10.05 3.45 12.53
CA LYS A 122 9.11 3.09 13.58
C LYS A 122 8.33 1.82 13.23
N ALA A 123 7.86 1.74 11.99
CA ALA A 123 7.15 0.57 11.48
C ALA A 123 8.09 -0.53 10.96
N LYS A 124 9.40 -0.24 10.87
CA LYS A 124 10.43 -1.10 10.29
C LYS A 124 10.11 -1.50 8.84
N LYS A 125 9.58 -0.58 8.03
CA LYS A 125 9.12 -0.84 6.66
C LYS A 125 9.86 0.03 5.65
N ILE A 126 10.14 -0.54 4.48
CA ILE A 126 10.58 0.18 3.29
C ILE A 126 9.38 0.33 2.35
N ILE A 127 9.06 1.57 2.00
CA ILE A 127 7.78 1.93 1.41
C ILE A 127 8.02 2.65 0.09
N LEU A 128 7.26 2.25 -0.92
CA LEU A 128 7.08 2.98 -2.16
C LEU A 128 5.64 3.50 -2.23
N ILE A 129 5.45 4.74 -2.64
CA ILE A 129 4.12 5.35 -2.76
C ILE A 129 3.94 5.86 -4.19
N GLY A 130 2.78 5.54 -4.77
CA GLY A 130 2.32 6.10 -6.03
C GLY A 130 0.99 6.81 -5.86
N TRP A 131 0.58 7.53 -6.90
CA TRP A 131 -0.69 8.27 -6.91
C TRP A 131 -1.43 8.08 -8.22
N SER A 132 -2.76 8.17 -8.15
CA SER A 132 -3.60 8.19 -9.33
C SER A 132 -3.58 9.58 -9.98
N LEU A 133 -3.21 9.63 -11.25
CA LEU A 133 -3.11 10.87 -12.02
C LEU A 133 -4.20 10.94 -13.08
N GLN A 134 -4.64 12.16 -13.38
CA GLN A 134 -5.51 12.43 -14.53
C GLN A 134 -4.78 12.04 -15.81
N GLU A 135 -5.54 11.55 -16.78
CA GLU A 135 -4.97 11.12 -18.05
C GLU A 135 -4.31 12.30 -18.77
N GLY A 136 -3.03 12.12 -19.16
CA GLY A 136 -2.26 13.15 -19.86
C GLY A 136 -1.82 14.35 -19.03
N THR A 137 -1.95 14.34 -17.69
CA THR A 137 -1.49 15.44 -16.83
C THR A 137 -0.78 14.96 -15.57
N ASP A 138 -0.04 15.86 -14.91
CA ASP A 138 0.58 15.63 -13.59
C ASP A 138 -0.37 15.94 -12.41
N ILE A 139 -1.67 16.09 -12.69
CA ILE A 139 -2.67 16.45 -11.69
C ILE A 139 -3.22 15.17 -11.06
N ALA A 140 -3.15 15.06 -9.72
CA ALA A 140 -3.80 13.98 -9.00
C ALA A 140 -5.32 14.00 -9.24
N ASP A 141 -5.90 12.87 -9.65
CA ASP A 141 -7.33 12.76 -9.94
C ASP A 141 -8.18 12.41 -8.70
N ASN A 142 -7.50 12.13 -7.58
CA ASN A 142 -8.07 11.67 -6.31
C ASN A 142 -8.98 10.43 -6.45
N LYS A 143 -8.82 9.62 -7.50
CA LYS A 143 -9.62 8.39 -7.70
C LYS A 143 -9.52 7.46 -6.50
N LEU A 144 -8.31 7.24 -5.97
CA LEU A 144 -8.12 6.35 -4.82
C LEU A 144 -8.83 6.86 -3.56
N PHE A 145 -8.76 8.17 -3.31
CA PHE A 145 -9.50 8.80 -2.22
C PHE A 145 -11.02 8.64 -2.40
N LYS A 146 -11.54 8.95 -3.59
CA LYS A 146 -12.98 8.82 -3.90
C LYS A 146 -13.47 7.37 -3.77
N LEU A 147 -12.65 6.40 -4.20
CA LEU A 147 -12.91 4.97 -4.01
C LEU A 147 -13.04 4.64 -2.51
N ARG A 148 -12.07 5.07 -1.70
CA ARG A 148 -12.08 4.84 -0.24
C ARG A 148 -13.28 5.51 0.44
N GLN A 149 -13.66 6.72 0.02
CA GLN A 149 -14.89 7.36 0.50
C GLN A 149 -16.13 6.55 0.14
N LYS A 150 -16.26 6.11 -1.12
CA LYS A 150 -17.38 5.29 -1.58
C LYS A 150 -17.50 4.00 -0.76
N LEU A 151 -16.37 3.33 -0.52
CA LEU A 151 -16.32 2.10 0.29
C LEU A 151 -16.64 2.36 1.77
N TYR A 152 -16.24 3.51 2.31
CA TYR A 152 -16.64 3.86 3.67
C TYR A 152 -18.17 4.07 3.76
N GLU A 153 -18.74 4.84 2.83
CA GLU A 153 -20.17 5.17 2.82
C GLU A 153 -21.08 3.96 2.56
N ARG A 154 -20.67 3.05 1.67
CA ARG A 154 -21.53 1.96 1.19
C ARG A 154 -21.20 0.60 1.80
N ASN A 155 -19.97 0.42 2.27
CA ASN A 155 -19.46 -0.88 2.73
C ASN A 155 -18.92 -0.82 4.16
N HIS A 156 -18.95 0.35 4.81
CA HIS A 156 -18.36 0.58 6.14
C HIS A 156 -16.88 0.17 6.22
N LEU A 157 -16.14 0.37 5.12
CA LEU A 157 -14.71 0.09 5.06
C LEU A 157 -13.95 1.41 5.14
N ARG A 158 -13.43 1.73 6.32
CA ARG A 158 -12.73 3.00 6.53
C ARG A 158 -11.22 2.82 6.36
N PRO A 159 -10.55 3.67 5.55
CA PRO A 159 -9.09 3.72 5.55
C PRO A 159 -8.56 4.20 6.91
N LYS A 160 -7.31 3.87 7.21
CA LYS A 160 -6.64 4.27 8.45
C LYS A 160 -6.49 5.79 8.53
N MET A 161 -6.14 6.43 7.42
CA MET A 161 -5.91 7.87 7.32
C MET A 161 -7.09 8.55 6.63
N ASP A 162 -7.42 9.77 7.06
CA ASP A 162 -8.38 10.61 6.34
C ASP A 162 -7.68 11.27 5.16
N ASN A 163 -8.41 11.56 4.08
CA ASN A 163 -7.85 12.14 2.85
C ASN A 163 -6.71 11.33 2.22
N ASP A 164 -6.72 10.02 2.46
CA ASP A 164 -5.69 9.11 1.97
C ASP A 164 -5.85 8.86 0.46
N ASN A 165 -4.94 9.43 -0.33
CA ASN A 165 -4.80 9.20 -1.76
C ASN A 165 -3.56 8.36 -2.11
N ASP A 166 -2.87 7.80 -1.11
CA ASP A 166 -1.62 7.08 -1.30
C ASP A 166 -1.89 5.65 -1.79
N PHE A 167 -1.30 5.30 -2.93
CA PHE A 167 -1.13 3.91 -3.35
C PHE A 167 0.12 3.35 -2.67
N TYR A 168 -0.05 3.02 -1.39
CA TYR A 168 1.00 2.61 -0.47
C TYR A 168 1.44 1.17 -0.71
N MET A 169 2.75 0.94 -0.81
CA MET A 169 3.36 -0.37 -1.06
C MET A 169 4.56 -0.63 -0.15
N VAL A 170 4.55 -1.75 0.57
CA VAL A 170 5.72 -2.21 1.33
C VAL A 170 6.56 -3.10 0.42
N ILE A 171 7.81 -2.69 0.16
CA ILE A 171 8.74 -3.42 -0.72
C ILE A 171 9.83 -4.18 0.05
N GLY A 172 9.86 -4.04 1.37
CA GLY A 172 10.76 -4.74 2.26
C GLY A 172 10.64 -4.22 3.68
N GLU A 173 11.48 -4.75 4.57
CA GLU A 173 11.49 -4.41 5.97
C GLU A 173 12.89 -4.19 6.50
N LEU A 174 12.96 -3.58 7.68
CA LEU A 174 14.19 -3.43 8.44
C LEU A 174 14.21 -4.46 9.57
N ALA A 175 15.34 -5.14 9.74
CA ALA A 175 15.54 -6.16 10.76
C ALA A 175 16.92 -6.01 11.43
N HIS A 176 17.23 -6.89 12.38
CA HIS A 176 18.57 -7.01 12.96
C HIS A 176 19.13 -5.78 13.66
N PHE A 177 18.23 -4.94 14.20
CA PHE A 177 18.62 -3.74 14.96
C PHE A 177 19.42 -4.07 16.22
N GLU A 178 19.18 -5.25 16.80
CA GLU A 178 19.89 -5.76 17.98
C GLU A 178 21.40 -5.95 17.78
N LEU A 179 21.87 -5.90 16.53
CA LEU A 179 23.29 -6.01 16.19
C LEU A 179 24.05 -4.68 16.26
N PHE A 180 23.35 -3.57 16.54
CA PHE A 180 23.90 -2.22 16.53
C PHE A 180 23.71 -1.56 17.89
N ASP A 181 24.70 -0.81 18.34
CA ASP A 181 24.54 0.13 19.44
C ASP A 181 23.82 1.41 18.99
N ASP A 182 23.52 2.29 19.93
CA ASP A 182 22.76 3.52 19.68
C ASP A 182 23.51 4.48 18.73
N GLU A 183 24.84 4.50 18.78
CA GLU A 183 25.68 5.35 17.93
C GLU A 183 25.67 4.87 16.48
N ALA A 184 25.95 3.59 16.24
CA ALA A 184 25.89 2.98 14.93
C ALA A 184 24.48 3.05 14.32
N LEU A 185 23.44 2.92 15.14
CA LEU A 185 22.05 3.07 14.68
C LEU A 185 21.73 4.52 14.28
N ALA A 186 22.27 5.51 14.98
CA ALA A 186 22.12 6.92 14.63
C ALA A 186 22.83 7.26 13.31
N GLU A 187 24.05 6.74 13.11
CA GLU A 187 24.78 6.88 11.84
C GLU A 187 24.01 6.25 10.68
N LEU A 188 23.46 5.05 10.88
CA LEU A 188 22.69 4.34 9.86
C LEU A 188 21.40 5.10 9.50
N LYS A 189 20.74 5.73 10.48
CA LYS A 189 19.60 6.63 10.23
C LYS A 189 19.98 7.85 9.40
N ALA A 190 21.14 8.46 9.67
CA ALA A 190 21.65 9.58 8.88
C ALA A 190 22.02 9.15 7.45
N ALA A 191 22.61 7.96 7.28
CA ALA A 191 22.87 7.36 5.97
C ALA A 191 21.59 7.08 5.19
N ALA A 192 20.55 6.57 5.86
CA ALA A 192 19.25 6.31 5.27
C ALA A 192 18.57 7.57 4.71
N GLN A 193 18.68 8.71 5.40
CA GLN A 193 18.13 9.98 4.88
C GLN A 193 18.76 10.37 3.53
N ARG A 194 20.07 10.16 3.37
CA ARG A 194 20.77 10.40 2.10
C ARG A 194 20.31 9.40 1.03
N LEU A 195 20.19 8.13 1.41
CA LEU A 195 19.70 7.07 0.52
C LEU A 195 18.27 7.33 0.02
N GLU A 196 17.37 7.75 0.91
CA GLU A 196 16.00 8.14 0.54
C GLU A 196 16.02 9.21 -0.54
N LYS A 197 16.84 10.25 -0.37
CA LYS A 197 16.97 11.31 -1.37
C LYS A 197 17.47 10.76 -2.71
N VAL A 198 18.50 9.91 -2.71
CA VAL A 198 19.02 9.28 -3.93
C VAL A 198 17.93 8.50 -4.66
N ILE A 199 17.14 7.69 -3.95
CA ILE A 199 16.06 6.90 -4.54
C ILE A 199 14.93 7.83 -5.04
N ARG A 200 14.55 8.86 -4.30
CA ARG A 200 13.56 9.86 -4.74
C ARG A 200 14.02 10.59 -6.00
N ASP A 201 15.30 10.96 -6.09
CA ASP A 201 15.87 11.59 -7.28
C ASP A 201 15.85 10.63 -8.50
N GLN A 202 16.16 9.35 -8.29
CA GLN A 202 16.04 8.33 -9.34
C GLN A 202 14.59 8.17 -9.83
N LEU A 203 13.63 8.08 -8.89
CA LEU A 203 12.20 7.96 -9.19
C LEU A 203 11.66 9.23 -9.86
N CYS A 204 12.10 10.43 -9.45
CA CYS A 204 11.77 11.69 -10.09
C CYS A 204 12.17 11.70 -11.57
N ASN A 205 13.38 11.20 -11.89
CA ASN A 205 13.90 11.22 -13.26
C ASN A 205 13.37 10.09 -14.15
N LYS A 206 12.87 9.01 -13.56
CA LYS A 206 12.37 7.83 -14.28
C LYS A 206 11.00 7.41 -13.73
N PRO A 207 9.94 8.21 -13.94
CA PRO A 207 8.60 7.84 -13.50
C PRO A 207 8.16 6.52 -14.12
N ARG A 208 7.35 5.79 -13.37
CA ARG A 208 6.73 4.54 -13.83
C ARG A 208 5.25 4.60 -13.63
N GLU A 209 4.53 4.44 -14.73
CA GLU A 209 3.09 4.32 -14.72
C GLU A 209 2.72 2.84 -14.80
N ILE A 210 1.73 2.45 -14.00
CA ILE A 210 1.08 1.16 -14.09
C ILE A 210 -0.42 1.37 -14.25
N MET A 211 -1.05 0.51 -15.02
CA MET A 211 -2.50 0.45 -15.07
C MET A 211 -2.97 -0.64 -14.13
N VAL A 212 -3.72 -0.28 -13.09
CA VAL A 212 -4.40 -1.23 -12.23
C VAL A 212 -5.79 -1.48 -12.80
N THR A 213 -6.14 -2.74 -12.99
CA THR A 213 -7.46 -3.17 -13.47
C THR A 213 -8.19 -3.95 -12.38
N THR A 214 -9.49 -4.20 -12.54
CA THR A 214 -10.23 -5.06 -11.62
C THR A 214 -9.74 -6.51 -11.61
N ASP A 215 -9.02 -6.96 -12.65
CA ASP A 215 -8.36 -8.27 -12.68
C ASP A 215 -7.16 -8.36 -11.73
N GLU A 216 -6.64 -7.22 -11.27
CA GLU A 216 -5.50 -7.14 -10.37
C GLU A 216 -5.91 -6.82 -8.92
N LEU A 217 -7.22 -6.81 -8.63
CA LEU A 217 -7.76 -6.55 -7.30
C LEU A 217 -8.13 -7.85 -6.59
N PHE A 218 -7.63 -7.98 -5.37
CA PHE A 218 -7.80 -9.16 -4.54
C PHE A 218 -8.24 -8.78 -3.14
N PHE A 219 -9.20 -9.53 -2.60
CA PHE A 219 -9.32 -9.65 -1.16
C PHE A 219 -8.22 -10.57 -0.67
N VAL A 220 -7.39 -10.09 0.25
CA VAL A 220 -6.29 -10.89 0.82
C VAL A 220 -6.53 -11.04 2.31
N ARG A 221 -6.70 -12.29 2.74
CA ARG A 221 -6.82 -12.67 4.14
C ARG A 221 -5.45 -13.10 4.65
N TYR A 222 -5.01 -12.51 5.75
CA TYR A 222 -3.65 -12.67 6.26
C TYR A 222 -3.60 -12.79 7.78
N GLN A 223 -2.55 -13.42 8.30
CA GLN A 223 -2.25 -13.42 9.74
C GLN A 223 -1.09 -12.49 10.08
N LYS A 224 -0.12 -12.37 9.17
CA LYS A 224 1.02 -11.47 9.26
C LYS A 224 0.82 -10.29 8.31
N GLU A 225 1.15 -9.08 8.74
CA GLU A 225 1.04 -7.88 7.91
C GLU A 225 1.95 -7.88 6.68
N SER A 226 2.94 -8.79 6.62
CA SER A 226 3.77 -9.00 5.43
C SER A 226 3.01 -9.63 4.26
N LEU A 227 1.81 -10.18 4.49
CA LEU A 227 0.99 -10.87 3.49
C LEU A 227 1.75 -11.98 2.75
N GLU A 228 2.55 -12.75 3.51
CA GLU A 228 3.30 -13.89 2.97
C GLU A 228 2.37 -14.87 2.23
N ILE A 229 2.67 -15.18 0.97
CA ILE A 229 1.84 -16.06 0.10
C ILE A 229 1.57 -17.41 0.75
N SER A 230 2.56 -17.98 1.43
CA SER A 230 2.42 -19.27 2.13
C SER A 230 1.45 -19.23 3.32
N SER A 231 1.06 -18.05 3.78
CA SER A 231 0.20 -17.85 4.96
C SER A 231 -1.00 -16.94 4.70
N SER A 232 -1.22 -16.58 3.43
CA SER A 232 -2.29 -15.69 2.99
C SER A 232 -3.19 -16.41 1.99
N GLU A 233 -4.46 -16.02 1.99
CA GLU A 233 -5.44 -16.51 1.02
C GLU A 233 -5.95 -15.31 0.23
N ALA A 234 -5.96 -15.41 -1.09
CA ALA A 234 -6.32 -14.32 -1.97
C ALA A 234 -7.46 -14.73 -2.90
N TRP A 235 -8.45 -13.86 -3.04
CA TRP A 235 -9.56 -14.04 -3.97
C TRP A 235 -9.71 -12.82 -4.85
N ASN A 236 -9.72 -13.04 -6.16
CA ASN A 236 -9.96 -11.97 -7.11
C ASN A 236 -11.35 -11.38 -6.91
N ILE A 237 -11.45 -10.05 -6.96
CA ILE A 237 -12.69 -9.34 -6.68
C ILE A 237 -13.83 -9.67 -7.66
N LYS A 238 -13.54 -9.97 -8.94
CA LYS A 238 -14.58 -10.35 -9.91
C LYS A 238 -15.29 -11.64 -9.54
N ASN A 239 -14.64 -12.51 -8.76
CA ASN A 239 -15.26 -13.74 -8.29
C ASN A 239 -16.25 -13.50 -7.13
N SER A 240 -16.21 -12.34 -6.46
CA SER A 240 -17.13 -12.03 -5.37
C SER A 240 -18.57 -11.86 -5.86
N GLU A 241 -18.78 -11.40 -7.11
CA GLU A 241 -20.13 -11.27 -7.68
C GLU A 241 -20.79 -12.62 -7.94
N LYS A 242 -20.00 -13.66 -8.21
CA LYS A 242 -20.49 -14.96 -8.66
C LYS A 242 -20.81 -15.91 -7.50
N ASN A 243 -20.48 -15.55 -6.27
CA ASN A 243 -20.58 -16.47 -5.14
C ASN A 243 -21.22 -15.80 -3.92
N SER A 244 -22.49 -16.11 -3.66
CA SER A 244 -23.23 -15.60 -2.49
C SER A 244 -22.65 -16.06 -1.14
N TYR A 245 -21.80 -17.09 -1.13
CA TYR A 245 -21.08 -17.55 0.06
C TYR A 245 -19.72 -16.86 0.28
N PHE A 246 -19.29 -16.03 -0.68
CA PHE A 246 -17.97 -15.39 -0.68
C PHE A 246 -17.62 -14.71 0.65
N VAL A 247 -18.58 -13.98 1.23
CA VAL A 247 -18.37 -13.22 2.47
C VAL A 247 -18.12 -14.12 3.69
N LYS A 248 -18.70 -15.33 3.74
CA LYS A 248 -18.46 -16.27 4.85
C LYS A 248 -17.05 -16.82 4.82
N ASP A 249 -16.47 -16.96 3.63
CA ASP A 249 -15.13 -17.51 3.45
C ASP A 249 -14.02 -16.47 3.70
N LEU A 250 -14.37 -15.17 3.72
CA LEU A 250 -13.41 -14.07 3.92
C LEU A 250 -12.86 -13.94 5.36
N PHE A 251 -13.49 -14.54 6.37
CA PHE A 251 -13.11 -14.32 7.79
C PHE A 251 -12.89 -15.57 8.62
#